data_AF-A0A258HYW2-F1
#
_entry.id   AF-A0A258HYW2-F1
#
_cell.length_a   1.000
_cell.length_b   1.000
_cell.length_c   1.000
_cell.angle_alpha   90.00
_cell.angle_beta   90.00
_cell.angle_gamma   90.00
#
_symmetry.space_group_name_H-M   'P 1'
#
loop_
_entity.id
_entity.type
_entity.pdbx_description
1 polymer ?
#
loop_
_entity_poly.entity_id
_entity_poly.type
_entity_poly.pdbx_seq_one_letter_code
_entity_poly.pdbx_strand_id
1 'polypeptide(L)'
;MSVAATTTAATSGLTLGPKVPTDREKLAGAAKQFEAIFLRQMLASARAASLDSDGLFGQMDQTFVQMRDERFAEIASNNGTLGLAKQIENHLAAMLPPEVATAKGAK
;
A
#
# COMPACT_ATOMS: atom_id res chain seq x y z
N MET A 1 -44.17 -13.72 -37.38
CA MET A 1 -43.18 -14.15 -36.37
C MET A 1 -41.83 -13.62 -36.86
N SER A 2 -41.40 -12.37 -36.60
CA SER A 2 -40.85 -11.79 -35.34
C SER A 2 -39.97 -12.79 -34.59
N VAL A 3 -38.66 -12.60 -34.40
CA VAL A 3 -37.95 -11.36 -33.99
C VAL A 3 -36.47 -11.35 -34.47
N ALA A 4 -35.94 -10.17 -34.79
CA ALA A 4 -34.50 -9.93 -34.90
C ALA A 4 -33.97 -9.49 -33.53
N ALA A 5 -32.93 -10.16 -33.02
CA ALA A 5 -32.27 -9.80 -31.77
C ALA A 5 -31.18 -8.74 -32.05
N THR A 6 -31.40 -7.52 -31.60
CA THR A 6 -30.38 -6.46 -31.58
C THR A 6 -29.53 -6.63 -30.33
N THR A 7 -28.30 -7.12 -30.47
CA THR A 7 -27.31 -7.13 -29.39
C THR A 7 -26.65 -5.76 -29.32
N THR A 8 -27.04 -4.92 -28.37
CA THR A 8 -26.30 -3.70 -28.01
C THR A 8 -25.08 -4.10 -27.19
N ALA A 9 -23.89 -4.10 -27.81
CA ALA A 9 -22.64 -4.15 -27.09
C ALA A 9 -22.31 -2.73 -26.57
N ALA A 10 -22.29 -2.57 -25.24
CA ALA A 10 -21.84 -1.34 -24.59
C ALA A 10 -20.30 -1.27 -24.64
N THR A 11 -19.77 -0.38 -25.49
CA THR A 11 -18.37 0.04 -25.46
C THR A 11 -18.18 1.01 -24.30
N SER A 12 -17.74 0.52 -23.14
CA SER A 12 -17.22 1.39 -22.08
C SER A 12 -15.98 2.10 -22.61
N GLY A 13 -16.09 3.42 -22.77
CA GLY A 13 -15.03 4.28 -23.29
C GLY A 13 -13.76 4.18 -22.45
N LEU A 14 -12.66 3.84 -23.12
CA LEU A 14 -11.31 3.94 -22.58
C LEU A 14 -10.93 5.43 -22.50
N THR A 15 -11.00 6.03 -21.32
CA THR A 15 -10.49 7.38 -21.09
C THR A 15 -8.97 7.32 -20.88
N LEU A 16 -8.21 7.87 -21.83
CA LEU A 16 -6.74 7.95 -21.79
C LEU A 16 -6.22 9.18 -21.00
N GLY A 17 -6.97 9.63 -19.99
CA GLY A 17 -6.58 10.75 -19.13
C GLY A 17 -5.63 10.33 -18.01
N PRO A 18 -4.78 11.23 -17.47
CA PRO A 18 -3.99 10.94 -16.27
C PRO A 18 -4.92 10.51 -15.12
N LYS A 19 -4.74 9.29 -14.62
CA LYS A 19 -5.51 8.78 -13.47
C LYS A 19 -5.00 9.47 -12.20
N VAL A 20 -5.71 10.51 -11.78
CA VAL A 20 -5.51 11.11 -10.45
C VAL A 20 -5.97 10.07 -9.41
N PRO A 21 -5.11 9.67 -8.46
CA PRO A 21 -5.49 8.71 -7.43
C PRO A 21 -6.56 9.34 -6.52
N THR A 22 -7.60 8.57 -6.23
CA THR A 22 -8.62 8.89 -5.23
C THR A 22 -7.99 9.01 -3.84
N ASP A 23 -8.68 9.67 -2.90
CA ASP A 23 -8.16 9.81 -1.54
C ASP A 23 -8.06 8.45 -0.82
N ARG A 24 -8.91 7.49 -1.18
CA ARG A 24 -8.77 6.09 -0.74
C ARG A 24 -7.51 5.43 -1.28
N GLU A 25 -7.19 5.62 -2.57
CA GLU A 25 -5.96 5.06 -3.16
C GLU A 25 -4.70 5.67 -2.51
N LYS A 26 -4.72 6.97 -2.21
CA LYS A 26 -3.63 7.63 -1.45
C LYS A 26 -3.51 7.09 -0.03
N LEU A 27 -4.64 6.91 0.65
CA LEU A 27 -4.67 6.36 2.01
C LEU A 27 -4.13 4.92 2.06
N ALA A 28 -4.52 4.07 1.10
CA ALA A 28 -3.99 2.71 0.98
C ALA A 28 -2.47 2.72 0.75
N GLY A 29 -1.96 3.63 -0.09
CA GLY A 29 -0.52 3.81 -0.30
C GLY A 29 0.22 4.22 0.98
N ALA A 30 -0.30 5.21 1.71
CA ALA A 30 0.28 5.67 2.96
C ALA A 30 0.25 4.59 4.05
N ALA A 31 -0.84 3.81 4.15
CA ALA A 31 -0.96 2.74 5.12
C ALA A 31 0.05 1.61 4.87
N LYS A 32 0.33 1.27 3.60
CA LYS A 32 1.42 0.36 3.24
C LYS A 32 2.78 0.90 3.67
N GLN A 33 3.09 2.16 3.39
CA GLN A 33 4.36 2.75 3.81
C GLN A 33 4.54 2.72 5.34
N PHE A 34 3.46 2.94 6.09
CA PHE A 34 3.48 2.79 7.55
C PHE A 34 3.79 1.35 7.98
N GLU A 35 3.14 0.35 7.38
CA GLU A 35 3.41 -1.06 7.66
C GLU A 35 4.87 -1.42 7.36
N ALA A 36 5.45 -0.88 6.28
CA ALA A 36 6.88 -1.09 5.96
C ALA A 36 7.81 -0.51 7.04
N ILE A 37 7.54 0.71 7.53
CA ILE A 37 8.33 1.33 8.60
C ILE A 37 8.22 0.52 9.89
N PHE A 38 7.00 0.12 10.26
CA PHE A 38 6.77 -0.71 11.44
C PHE A 38 7.52 -2.04 11.33
N LEU A 39 7.49 -2.67 10.16
CA LEU A 39 8.16 -3.94 9.92
C LEU A 39 9.68 -3.82 10.02
N ARG A 40 10.28 -2.74 9.50
CA ARG A 40 11.70 -2.42 9.72
C ARG A 40 12.01 -2.27 11.20
N GLN A 41 11.14 -1.60 11.96
CA GLN A 41 11.33 -1.40 13.39
C GLN A 41 11.23 -2.71 14.18
N MET A 42 10.33 -3.61 13.77
CA MET A 42 10.19 -4.97 14.32
C MET A 42 11.43 -5.83 14.02
N LEU A 43 11.97 -5.77 12.81
CA LEU A 43 13.18 -6.48 12.43
C LEU A 43 14.40 -5.95 13.20
N ALA A 44 14.49 -4.63 13.35
CA ALA A 44 15.53 -3.98 14.15
C ALA A 44 15.44 -4.39 15.63
N SER A 45 14.24 -4.46 16.21
CA SER A 45 14.06 -4.89 17.61
C SER A 45 14.35 -6.39 17.79
N ALA A 46 13.95 -7.24 16.84
CA ALA A 46 14.27 -8.67 16.85
C ALA A 46 15.79 -8.91 16.83
N ARG A 47 16.54 -8.14 16.03
CA ARG A 47 18.01 -8.16 16.03
C ARG A 47 18.60 -7.65 17.33
N ALA A 48 18.07 -6.56 17.87
CA ALA A 48 18.51 -6.03 19.16
C ALA A 48 18.23 -7.01 20.31
N ALA A 49 17.26 -7.92 20.16
CA ALA A 49 17.00 -9.01 21.10
C ALA A 49 17.85 -10.27 20.83
N SER A 50 18.35 -10.49 19.61
CA SER A 50 19.14 -11.67 19.24
C SER A 50 20.62 -11.57 19.68
N LEU A 51 20.89 -10.97 20.83
CA LEU A 51 22.22 -10.70 21.38
C LEU A 51 22.89 -11.96 21.96
N ASP A 52 23.20 -12.94 21.12
CA ASP A 52 24.03 -14.11 21.48
C ASP A 52 25.11 -14.44 20.43
N SER A 53 25.61 -13.45 19.70
CA SER A 53 26.83 -13.63 18.90
C SER A 53 27.65 -12.35 18.93
N ASP A 54 28.27 -12.13 20.08
CA ASP A 54 29.28 -11.10 20.30
C ASP A 54 30.30 -11.07 19.14
N GLY A 55 30.36 -9.91 18.46
CA GLY A 55 31.60 -9.35 17.94
C GLY A 55 32.21 -9.91 16.64
N LEU A 56 31.67 -10.96 16.01
CA LEU A 56 32.36 -11.57 14.85
C LEU A 56 32.02 -10.97 13.48
N PHE A 57 30.89 -10.28 13.34
CA PHE A 57 30.42 -9.71 12.07
C PHE A 57 30.43 -8.19 12.17
N GLY A 58 31.42 -7.55 11.53
CA GLY A 58 31.72 -6.13 11.68
C GLY A 58 30.66 -5.19 11.07
N GLN A 59 30.89 -3.89 11.23
CA GLN A 59 30.02 -2.80 10.74
C GLN A 59 29.66 -2.89 9.25
N MET A 60 30.46 -3.60 8.45
CA MET A 60 30.20 -3.82 7.02
C MET A 60 28.93 -4.66 6.78
N ASP A 61 28.67 -5.67 7.60
CA ASP A 61 27.48 -6.52 7.48
C ASP A 61 26.20 -5.78 7.88
N GLN A 62 26.31 -4.76 8.72
CA GLN A 62 25.17 -3.98 9.20
C GLN A 62 24.50 -3.18 8.08
N THR A 63 25.27 -2.60 7.15
CA THR A 63 24.69 -1.89 5.99
C THR A 63 23.99 -2.86 5.04
N PHE A 64 24.57 -4.04 4.79
CA PHE A 64 23.92 -5.05 3.93
C PHE A 64 22.63 -5.58 4.53
N VAL A 65 22.64 -5.85 5.83
CA VAL A 65 21.44 -6.20 6.57
C VAL A 65 20.40 -5.11 6.46
N GLN A 66 20.78 -3.85 6.68
CA GLN A 66 19.83 -2.75 6.65
C GLN A 66 19.13 -2.66 5.29
N MET A 67 19.89 -2.76 4.20
CA MET A 67 19.33 -2.81 2.85
C MET A 67 18.42 -4.02 2.62
N ARG A 68 18.80 -5.19 3.16
CA ARG A 68 17.99 -6.41 3.09
C ARG A 68 16.68 -6.24 3.83
N ASP A 69 16.72 -5.71 5.05
CA ASP A 69 15.56 -5.55 5.91
C ASP A 69 14.62 -4.46 5.33
N GLU A 70 15.17 -3.41 4.73
CA GLU A 70 14.41 -2.42 3.96
C GLU A 70 13.67 -3.03 2.78
N ARG A 71 14.39 -3.81 1.95
CA ARG A 71 13.78 -4.45 0.79
C ARG A 71 12.73 -5.48 1.18
N PHE A 72 13.01 -6.26 2.22
CA PHE A 72 12.06 -7.22 2.76
C PHE A 72 10.80 -6.52 3.26
N ALA A 73 10.95 -5.45 4.05
CA ALA A 73 9.81 -4.72 4.60
C ALA A 73 8.93 -4.09 3.50
N GLU A 74 9.53 -3.54 2.44
CA GLU A 74 8.79 -3.07 1.26
C GLU A 74 7.97 -4.18 0.61
N ILE A 75 8.59 -5.32 0.32
CA ILE A 75 7.92 -6.44 -0.36
C ILE A 75 6.80 -6.98 0.53
N ALA A 76 7.07 -7.16 1.82
CA ALA A 76 6.13 -7.69 2.79
C ALA A 76 4.91 -6.76 2.98
N SER A 77 5.14 -5.44 3.04
CA SER A 77 4.09 -4.43 3.10
C SER A 77 3.25 -4.36 1.81
N ASN A 78 3.91 -4.40 0.64
CA ASN A 78 3.19 -4.39 -0.64
C ASN A 78 2.27 -5.60 -0.81
N ASN A 79 2.70 -6.77 -0.33
CA ASN A 79 1.90 -7.99 -0.30
C ASN A 79 0.85 -8.01 0.82
N GLY A 80 0.90 -7.07 1.77
CA GLY A 80 -0.01 -7.03 2.92
C GLY A 80 0.15 -8.22 3.87
N THR A 81 1.37 -8.73 4.01
CA THR A 81 1.69 -9.96 4.78
C THR A 81 1.23 -9.93 6.23
N LEU A 82 1.26 -8.76 6.88
CA LEU A 82 0.80 -8.59 8.26
C LEU A 82 -0.64 -8.09 8.37
N GLY A 83 -1.18 -7.47 7.32
CA GLY A 83 -2.54 -6.95 7.29
C GLY A 83 -2.77 -5.68 8.11
N LEU A 84 -1.73 -5.10 8.72
CA LEU A 84 -1.82 -3.88 9.52
C LEU A 84 -2.17 -2.68 8.62
N ALA A 85 -1.58 -2.61 7.42
CA ALA A 85 -1.91 -1.56 6.46
C ALA A 85 -3.42 -1.52 6.16
N LYS A 86 -4.05 -2.68 6.01
CA LYS A 86 -5.48 -2.78 5.72
C LYS A 86 -6.35 -2.36 6.91
N GLN A 87 -5.93 -2.67 8.13
CA GLN A 87 -6.63 -2.23 9.34
C GLN A 87 -6.58 -0.71 9.48
N ILE A 88 -5.41 -0.11 9.25
CA ILE A 88 -5.23 1.34 9.26
C ILE A 88 -6.07 1.99 8.17
N GLU A 89 -6.01 1.48 6.94
CA GLU A 89 -6.84 1.96 5.84
C GLU A 89 -8.32 1.94 6.22
N ASN A 90 -8.83 0.83 6.75
CA ASN A 90 -10.22 0.71 7.15
C ASN A 90 -10.61 1.72 8.25
N HIS A 91 -9.74 1.90 9.24
CA HIS A 91 -9.99 2.83 10.35
C HIS A 91 -10.02 4.28 9.86
N LEU A 92 -9.06 4.67 9.02
CA LEU A 92 -8.95 6.04 8.50
C LEU A 92 -10.00 6.31 7.41
N ALA A 93 -10.34 5.32 6.59
CA ALA A 93 -11.39 5.45 5.58
C ALA A 93 -12.77 5.68 6.22
N ALA A 94 -13.00 5.16 7.44
CA ALA A 94 -14.23 5.42 8.19
C ALA A 94 -14.33 6.89 8.68
N MET A 95 -13.20 7.60 8.76
CA MET A 95 -13.15 9.03 9.13
C MET A 95 -13.17 9.95 7.92
N LEU A 96 -13.00 9.41 6.71
CA LEU A 96 -13.11 10.20 5.49
C LEU A 96 -14.57 10.63 5.32
N PRO A 97 -14.84 11.93 5.05
CA PRO A 97 -16.17 12.34 4.66
C PRO A 97 -16.62 11.51 3.45
N PRO A 98 -17.91 11.14 3.35
CA PRO A 98 -18.42 10.47 2.16
C PRO A 98 -18.03 11.34 0.98
N GLU A 99 -17.34 10.77 -0.01
CA GLU A 99 -16.73 11.46 -1.16
C GLU A 99 -17.73 12.47 -1.72
N VAL A 100 -17.67 13.71 -1.20
CA VAL A 100 -18.55 14.76 -1.65
C VAL A 100 -18.00 15.03 -3.02
N ALA A 101 -18.80 14.67 -4.02
CA ALA A 101 -18.61 15.00 -5.42
C ALA A 101 -18.38 16.51 -5.54
N THR A 102 -17.13 16.92 -5.33
CA THR A 102 -16.60 18.23 -5.69
C THR A 102 -15.91 18.06 -7.03
N ALA A 103 -16.65 17.46 -7.98
CA ALA A 103 -16.70 17.99 -9.32
C ALA A 103 -17.31 19.39 -9.20
N LYS A 104 -16.45 20.35 -8.89
CA LYS A 104 -16.68 21.78 -8.97
C LYS A 104 -17.43 22.07 -10.28
N GLY A 105 -18.73 22.35 -10.17
CA GLY A 105 -19.47 23.02 -11.22
C GLY A 105 -18.99 24.48 -11.36
N ALA A 106 -19.13 25.00 -12.57
CA ALA A 106 -19.09 26.40 -12.97
C ALA A 106 -17.73 27.13 -12.88
N LYS A 107 -17.08 27.33 -14.03
CA LYS A 107 -17.42 28.42 -14.97
C LYS A 107 -16.92 28.09 -16.37
#